data_AF-A0A8T4SLZ7-F1
#
_entry.id   AF-A0A8T4SLZ7-F1
#
_cell.length_a   1.000
_cell.length_b   1.000
_cell.length_c   1.000
_cell.angle_alpha   90.00
_cell.angle_beta   90.00
_cell.angle_gamma   90.00
#
_symmetry.space_group_name_H-M   'P 1'
#
loop_
_entity.id
_entity.type
_entity.pdbx_description
1 polymer ?
#
loop_
_entity_poly.entity_id
_entity_poly.type
_entity_poly.pdbx_seq_one_letter_code
_entity_poly.pdbx_strand_id
1 'polypeptide(L)'
;MAKEDRRIIAEAEMEEKIQSLALKKDSKFKLEGPWKKFRGKRSGQKVYAVDFAWVYSNLSVLFHHGGHGYVHEFIPLDEIWVSYNHHSSCKCKKIRKDNLVSERYFESSLRHELMELALMKRGLDYWAAHNQTLDKEREWGLLEDPYTENYQPLK
;
A
#
# COMPACT_ATOMS: atom_id res chain seq x y z
N MET A 1 -2.19 -3.68 -38.39
CA MET A 1 -2.61 -2.79 -37.29
C MET A 1 -2.32 -3.52 -35.99
N ALA A 2 -1.36 -3.02 -35.20
CA ALA A 2 -1.10 -3.59 -33.87
C ALA A 2 -2.37 -3.43 -33.03
N LYS A 3 -2.83 -4.50 -32.37
CA LYS A 3 -3.93 -4.40 -31.41
C LYS A 3 -3.44 -3.49 -30.29
N GLU A 4 -4.14 -2.38 -30.09
CA GLU A 4 -3.92 -1.46 -28.99
C GLU A 4 -3.89 -2.24 -27.68
N ASP A 5 -2.82 -2.07 -26.90
CA ASP A 5 -2.66 -2.80 -25.65
C ASP A 5 -3.66 -2.26 -24.63
N ARG A 6 -4.78 -2.99 -24.47
CA ARG A 6 -5.87 -2.62 -23.56
C ARG A 6 -5.43 -2.45 -22.11
N ARG A 7 -4.25 -2.94 -21.72
CA ARG A 7 -3.66 -2.72 -20.39
C ARG A 7 -3.30 -1.25 -20.19
N ILE A 8 -2.73 -0.61 -21.20
CA ILE A 8 -2.34 0.81 -21.16
C ILE A 8 -3.57 1.70 -20.94
N ILE A 9 -4.69 1.38 -21.59
CA ILE A 9 -5.94 2.12 -21.43
C ILE A 9 -6.50 1.96 -20.02
N ALA A 10 -6.55 0.72 -19.51
CA ALA A 10 -7.07 0.45 -18.17
C ALA A 10 -6.19 1.07 -17.06
N GLU A 11 -4.87 1.08 -17.24
CA GLU A 11 -3.91 1.71 -16.33
C GLU A 11 -4.09 3.24 -16.30
N ALA A 12 -4.30 3.86 -17.46
CA ALA A 12 -4.54 5.30 -17.58
C ALA A 12 -5.89 5.71 -16.94
N GLU A 13 -6.97 4.96 -17.19
CA GLU A 13 -8.27 5.20 -16.56
C GLU A 13 -8.21 5.05 -15.02
N MET A 14 -7.48 4.04 -14.55
CA MET A 14 -7.26 3.83 -13.11
C MET A 14 -6.46 4.98 -12.50
N GLU A 15 -5.42 5.44 -13.18
CA GLU A 15 -4.59 6.56 -12.75
C GLU A 15 -5.38 7.87 -12.69
N GLU A 16 -6.15 8.19 -13.74
CA GLU A 16 -7.00 9.38 -13.75
C GLU A 16 -7.99 9.36 -12.58
N LYS A 17 -8.58 8.19 -12.31
CA LYS A 17 -9.48 8.00 -11.17
C LYS A 17 -8.75 8.22 -9.84
N ILE A 18 -7.57 7.64 -9.65
CA ILE A 18 -6.76 7.81 -8.44
C ILE A 18 -6.48 9.30 -8.19
N GLN A 19 -5.99 10.02 -9.21
CA GLN A 19 -5.65 11.44 -9.11
C GLN A 19 -6.90 12.31 -8.82
N SER A 20 -8.01 12.05 -9.51
CA SER A 20 -9.27 12.76 -9.31
C SER A 20 -9.80 12.58 -7.89
N LEU A 21 -9.69 11.37 -7.33
CA LEU A 21 -10.13 11.07 -5.96
C LEU A 21 -9.21 11.70 -4.92
N ALA A 22 -7.89 11.70 -5.15
CA ALA A 22 -6.93 12.37 -4.27
C ALA A 22 -7.22 13.88 -4.15
N LEU A 23 -7.48 14.53 -5.28
CA LEU A 23 -7.75 15.98 -5.33
C LEU A 23 -9.06 16.38 -4.65
N LYS A 24 -10.09 15.53 -4.74
CA LYS A 24 -11.43 15.79 -4.16
C LYS A 24 -11.56 15.36 -2.70
N LYS A 25 -10.49 14.81 -2.11
CA LYS A 25 -10.57 14.20 -0.79
C LYS A 25 -10.76 15.24 0.32
N ASP A 26 -11.74 14.98 1.19
CA ASP A 26 -11.95 15.77 2.39
C ASP A 26 -10.79 15.56 3.37
N SER A 27 -10.03 16.63 3.63
CA SER A 27 -8.96 16.68 4.65
C SER A 27 -9.41 16.33 6.07
N LYS A 28 -10.71 16.40 6.36
CA LYS A 28 -11.29 16.08 7.67
C LYS A 28 -11.84 14.66 7.76
N PHE A 29 -11.82 13.91 6.65
CA PHE A 29 -12.30 12.53 6.63
C PHE A 29 -11.52 11.67 7.62
N LYS A 30 -12.25 10.87 8.40
CA LYS A 30 -11.71 9.91 9.34
C LYS A 30 -12.46 8.60 9.20
N LEU A 31 -11.72 7.50 9.22
CA LEU A 31 -12.28 6.16 9.26
C LEU A 31 -11.60 5.38 10.38
N GLU A 32 -12.41 4.91 11.33
CA GLU A 32 -11.95 4.27 12.57
C GLU A 32 -12.67 2.93 12.74
N GLY A 33 -12.01 1.98 13.40
CA GLY A 33 -12.60 0.68 13.70
C GLY A 33 -11.61 -0.28 14.35
N PRO A 34 -12.09 -1.39 14.95
CA PRO A 34 -11.25 -2.34 15.67
C PRO A 34 -10.24 -3.09 14.76
N TRP A 35 -10.51 -3.11 13.45
CA TRP A 35 -9.64 -3.65 12.41
C TRP A 35 -8.44 -2.76 12.09
N LYS A 36 -8.37 -1.54 12.66
CA LYS A 36 -7.32 -0.54 12.45
C LYS A 36 -6.61 -0.24 13.77
N LYS A 37 -5.28 -0.45 13.82
CA LYS A 37 -4.45 -0.28 15.02
C LYS A 37 -3.34 0.72 14.78
N PHE A 38 -3.25 1.76 15.60
CA PHE A 38 -2.19 2.77 15.48
C PHE A 38 -0.82 2.17 15.82
N ARG A 39 0.18 2.44 14.98
CA ARG A 39 1.57 1.97 15.15
C ARG A 39 2.57 3.09 15.41
N GLY A 40 2.16 4.34 15.25
CA GLY A 40 3.01 5.50 15.49
C GLY A 40 3.01 6.48 14.33
N LYS A 41 4.02 7.37 14.32
CA LYS A 41 4.23 8.34 13.25
C LYS A 41 5.54 8.08 12.52
N ARG A 42 5.55 8.28 11.19
CA ARG A 42 6.74 8.21 10.32
C ARG A 42 6.65 9.30 9.27
N SER A 43 7.69 10.10 9.10
CA SER A 43 7.74 11.20 8.12
C SER A 43 6.50 12.12 8.14
N GLY A 44 5.97 12.40 9.33
CA GLY A 44 4.77 13.22 9.53
C GLY A 44 3.44 12.52 9.23
N GLN A 45 3.43 11.25 8.79
CA GLN A 45 2.23 10.44 8.57
C GLN A 45 1.90 9.59 9.79
N LYS A 46 0.61 9.38 10.06
CA LYS A 46 0.14 8.39 11.03
C LYS A 46 0.14 7.01 10.37
N VAL A 47 0.77 6.04 11.01
CA VAL A 47 0.88 4.67 10.50
C VAL A 47 -0.10 3.78 11.25
N TYR A 48 -0.86 3.00 10.50
CA TYR A 48 -1.80 2.03 11.03
C TYR A 48 -1.54 0.63 10.48
N ALA A 49 -1.58 -0.35 11.36
CA ALA A 49 -1.69 -1.75 10.99
C ALA A 49 -3.17 -2.09 10.83
N VAL A 50 -3.56 -2.67 9.69
CA VAL A 50 -4.96 -2.98 9.38
C VAL A 50 -5.19 -4.46 9.07
N ASP A 51 -6.41 -4.94 9.32
CA ASP A 51 -6.84 -6.26 8.89
C ASP A 51 -7.14 -6.27 7.38
N PHE A 52 -6.30 -6.96 6.61
CA PHE A 52 -6.49 -7.12 5.17
C PHE A 52 -7.87 -7.66 4.83
N ALA A 53 -8.32 -8.72 5.50
CA ALA A 53 -9.56 -9.40 5.13
C ALA A 53 -10.77 -8.47 5.32
N TRP A 54 -10.72 -7.63 6.36
CA TRP A 54 -11.76 -6.64 6.60
C TRP A 54 -11.72 -5.53 5.54
N VAL A 55 -10.55 -4.94 5.27
CA VAL A 55 -10.42 -3.87 4.26
C VAL A 55 -10.83 -4.36 2.87
N TYR A 56 -10.38 -5.56 2.48
CA TYR A 56 -10.70 -6.16 1.19
C TYR A 56 -12.21 -6.40 1.02
N SER A 57 -12.86 -6.91 2.06
CA SER A 57 -14.29 -7.28 1.99
C SER A 57 -15.24 -6.09 2.14
N ASN A 58 -14.81 -5.00 2.78
CA ASN A 58 -15.68 -3.89 3.15
C ASN A 58 -15.37 -2.58 2.42
N LEU A 59 -14.11 -2.35 2.02
CA LEU A 59 -13.66 -1.08 1.45
C LEU A 59 -13.18 -1.21 0.01
N SER A 60 -12.26 -2.13 -0.27
CA SER A 60 -11.70 -2.25 -1.62
C SER A 60 -10.96 -3.56 -1.87
N VAL A 61 -11.37 -4.26 -2.93
CA VAL A 61 -10.68 -5.44 -3.45
C VAL A 61 -9.31 -5.13 -4.08
N LEU A 62 -8.98 -3.85 -4.27
CA LEU A 62 -7.70 -3.41 -4.82
C LEU A 62 -6.67 -3.10 -3.74
N PHE A 63 -7.06 -3.12 -2.46
CA PHE A 63 -6.12 -3.02 -1.35
C PHE A 63 -5.37 -4.34 -1.18
N HIS A 64 -4.03 -4.32 -1.27
CA HIS A 64 -3.21 -5.54 -1.25
C HIS A 64 -2.30 -5.63 -0.03
N HIS A 65 -1.27 -4.77 0.04
CA HIS A 65 -0.21 -4.84 1.05
C HIS A 65 -0.20 -3.60 1.94
N GLY A 66 -0.42 -2.45 1.32
CA GLY A 66 -0.55 -1.17 1.99
C GLY A 66 -1.28 -0.20 1.08
N GLY A 67 -1.37 1.03 1.57
CA GLY A 67 -1.94 2.13 0.82
C GLY A 67 -1.90 3.43 1.61
N HIS A 68 -2.03 4.54 0.88
CA HIS A 68 -2.16 5.88 1.46
C HIS A 68 -3.29 6.68 0.82
N GLY A 69 -3.58 7.85 1.40
CA GLY A 69 -4.72 8.67 1.00
C GLY A 69 -4.66 9.29 -0.40
N TYR A 70 -3.59 9.16 -1.16
CA TYR A 70 -3.60 9.58 -2.57
C TYR A 70 -4.07 8.45 -3.49
N VAL A 71 -3.91 7.19 -3.09
CA VAL A 71 -4.27 6.02 -3.91
C VAL A 71 -5.68 5.52 -3.58
N HIS A 72 -6.01 5.47 -2.29
CA HIS A 72 -7.28 4.91 -1.83
C HIS A 72 -8.17 5.98 -1.21
N GLU A 73 -9.35 6.22 -1.77
CA GLU A 73 -10.30 7.24 -1.31
C GLU A 73 -10.69 7.11 0.17
N PHE A 74 -10.73 5.88 0.70
CA PHE A 74 -11.09 5.59 2.09
C PHE A 74 -9.95 5.72 3.10
N ILE A 75 -8.72 6.04 2.66
CA ILE A 75 -7.59 6.30 3.56
C ILE A 75 -7.43 7.82 3.72
N PRO A 76 -7.42 8.38 4.95
CA PRO A 76 -7.17 9.81 5.15
C PRO A 76 -5.81 10.27 4.61
N LEU A 77 -5.70 11.54 4.19
CA LEU A 77 -4.48 12.09 3.54
C LEU A 77 -3.24 12.13 4.45
N ASP A 78 -3.43 12.06 5.77
CA ASP A 78 -2.36 12.05 6.77
C ASP A 78 -2.09 10.65 7.35
N GLU A 79 -2.60 9.61 6.69
CA GLU A 79 -2.48 8.21 7.12
C GLU A 79 -1.84 7.31 6.06
N ILE A 80 -1.11 6.31 6.55
CA ILE A 80 -0.61 5.16 5.80
C ILE A 80 -1.10 3.90 6.49
N TRP A 81 -1.71 3.01 5.71
CA TRP A 81 -2.21 1.73 6.21
C TRP A 81 -1.39 0.59 5.63
N VAL A 82 -1.00 -0.36 6.46
CA VAL A 82 -0.27 -1.57 6.06
C VAL A 82 -0.96 -2.78 6.66
N SER A 83 -1.16 -3.84 5.89
CA SER A 83 -1.81 -5.03 6.41
C SER A 83 -0.92 -5.77 7.42
N TYR A 84 -1.51 -6.27 8.51
CA TYR A 84 -0.79 -7.12 9.47
C TYR A 84 -0.94 -8.63 9.19
N ASN A 85 -1.75 -9.00 8.20
CA ASN A 85 -2.01 -10.37 7.79
C ASN A 85 -1.86 -10.52 6.27
N HIS A 86 -1.50 -11.72 5.83
CA HIS A 86 -1.37 -12.02 4.40
C HIS A 86 -2.73 -12.07 3.72
N HIS A 87 -2.77 -11.59 2.48
CA HIS A 87 -3.94 -11.74 1.62
C HIS A 87 -4.17 -13.20 1.21
N SER A 88 -5.42 -13.55 0.92
CA SER A 88 -5.81 -14.92 0.54
C SER A 88 -5.09 -15.45 -0.71
N SER A 89 -4.64 -14.55 -1.58
CA SER A 89 -3.86 -14.86 -2.77
C SER A 89 -2.35 -14.67 -2.60
N CYS A 90 -1.80 -14.56 -1.36
CA CYS A 90 -0.35 -14.37 -1.20
C CYS A 90 0.43 -15.57 -1.70
N LYS A 91 1.47 -15.30 -2.50
CA LYS A 91 2.45 -16.28 -2.97
C LYS A 91 3.59 -16.51 -1.96
N CYS A 92 3.43 -16.02 -0.74
CA CYS A 92 4.37 -16.13 0.37
C CYS A 92 4.64 -17.61 0.69
N LYS A 93 5.91 -18.05 0.67
CA LYS A 93 6.25 -19.47 0.88
C LYS A 93 6.13 -19.92 2.34
N LYS A 94 6.24 -18.97 3.29
CA LYS A 94 6.30 -19.24 4.74
C LYS A 94 5.23 -18.44 5.50
N ILE A 95 3.96 -18.76 5.24
CA ILE A 95 2.83 -18.16 5.95
C ILE A 95 2.66 -18.85 7.31
N ARG A 96 2.51 -18.05 8.36
CA ARG A 96 2.23 -18.54 9.72
C ARG A 96 0.80 -19.07 9.82
N LYS A 97 0.55 -19.97 10.78
CA LYS A 97 -0.80 -20.49 11.04
C LYS A 97 -1.81 -19.41 11.41
N ASP A 98 -1.37 -18.33 12.06
CA ASP A 98 -2.21 -17.17 12.41
C ASP A 98 -2.30 -16.13 11.28
N ASN A 99 -1.73 -16.44 10.10
CA ASN A 99 -1.73 -15.61 8.91
C ASN A 99 -1.09 -14.22 9.09
N LEU A 100 -0.37 -13.98 10.18
CA LEU A 100 0.29 -12.70 10.44
C LEU A 100 1.57 -12.56 9.62
N VAL A 101 1.79 -11.35 9.11
CA VAL A 101 3.03 -10.97 8.41
C VAL A 101 4.18 -10.76 9.41
N SER A 102 5.43 -10.80 8.93
CA SER A 102 6.59 -10.44 9.73
C SER A 102 6.72 -8.92 9.90
N GLU A 103 7.49 -8.47 10.90
CA GLU A 103 7.84 -7.05 11.03
C GLU A 103 8.62 -6.54 9.81
N ARG A 104 9.48 -7.39 9.24
CA ARG A 104 10.22 -7.05 8.03
C ARG A 104 9.31 -6.79 6.83
N TYR A 105 8.29 -7.62 6.65
CA TYR A 105 7.27 -7.42 5.63
C TYR A 105 6.50 -6.12 5.87
N PHE A 106 6.06 -5.88 7.11
CA PHE A 106 5.34 -4.67 7.48
C PHE A 106 6.17 -3.40 7.20
N GLU A 107 7.43 -3.39 7.64
CA GLU A 107 8.35 -2.27 7.44
C GLU A 107 8.72 -2.08 5.97
N SER A 108 8.83 -3.16 5.18
CA SER A 108 9.05 -3.07 3.73
C SER A 108 7.87 -2.39 3.05
N SER A 109 6.64 -2.86 3.30
CA SER A 109 5.43 -2.24 2.75
C SER A 109 5.32 -0.79 3.21
N LEU A 110 5.58 -0.48 4.47
CA LEU A 110 5.57 0.89 4.97
C LEU A 110 6.56 1.82 4.26
N ARG A 111 7.78 1.34 3.97
CA ARG A 111 8.78 2.11 3.23
C ARG A 111 8.33 2.40 1.80
N HIS A 112 7.74 1.40 1.15
CA HIS A 112 7.15 1.54 -0.18
C HIS A 112 6.11 2.68 -0.20
N GLU A 113 5.09 2.57 0.66
CA GLU A 113 3.99 3.55 0.75
C GLU A 113 4.48 4.97 1.12
N LEU A 114 5.48 5.08 1.99
CA LEU A 114 6.05 6.37 2.37
C LEU A 114 6.77 7.06 1.21
N MET A 115 7.50 6.28 0.39
CA MET A 115 8.24 6.82 -0.76
C MET A 115 7.29 7.18 -1.89
N GLU A 116 6.33 6.33 -2.22
CA GLU A 116 5.28 6.60 -3.21
C GLU A 116 4.50 7.88 -2.83
N LEU A 117 4.04 7.99 -1.58
CA LEU A 117 3.37 9.19 -1.08
C LEU A 117 4.23 10.45 -1.23
N ALA A 118 5.53 10.36 -0.91
CA ALA A 118 6.44 11.50 -1.00
C ALA A 118 6.64 11.97 -2.44
N LEU A 119 6.67 11.04 -3.40
CA LEU A 119 6.76 11.32 -4.83
C LEU A 119 5.45 11.91 -5.37
N MET A 120 4.30 11.33 -5.03
CA MET A 120 3.00 11.86 -5.44
C MET A 120 2.73 13.27 -4.87
N LYS A 121 3.15 13.54 -3.63
CA LYS A 121 3.09 14.90 -3.05
C LYS A 121 3.94 15.93 -3.81
N ARG A 122 4.95 15.49 -4.57
CA ARG A 122 5.76 16.35 -5.45
C ARG A 122 5.16 16.50 -6.85
N GLY A 123 3.98 15.93 -7.10
CA GLY A 123 3.26 16.05 -8.36
C GLY A 123 3.53 14.92 -9.34
N LEU A 124 4.18 13.82 -8.91
CA LEU A 124 4.25 12.63 -9.74
C LEU A 124 2.90 11.93 -9.77
N ASP A 125 2.58 11.38 -10.94
CA ASP A 125 1.43 10.50 -11.08
C ASP A 125 1.67 9.16 -10.34
N TYR A 126 0.63 8.32 -10.26
CA TYR A 126 0.68 7.12 -9.43
C TYR A 126 1.70 6.13 -10.00
N TRP A 127 1.66 5.87 -11.31
CA TRP A 127 2.52 4.88 -11.93
C TRP A 127 3.99 5.30 -11.93
N ALA A 128 4.30 6.57 -12.16
CA ALA A 128 5.66 7.08 -12.08
C ALA A 128 6.20 7.01 -10.64
N ALA A 129 5.37 7.37 -9.63
CA ALA A 129 5.75 7.25 -8.23
C ALA A 129 5.98 5.80 -7.81
N HIS A 130 5.09 4.89 -8.22
CA HIS A 130 5.17 3.46 -7.93
C HIS A 130 6.43 2.83 -8.55
N ASN A 131 6.66 3.04 -9.85
CA ASN A 131 7.80 2.46 -10.54
C ASN A 131 9.14 3.00 -10.04
N GLN A 132 9.25 4.31 -9.77
CA GLN A 132 10.46 4.87 -9.16
C GLN A 132 10.70 4.30 -7.75
N THR A 133 9.61 4.03 -7.01
CA THR A 133 9.71 3.41 -5.68
C THR A 133 10.31 2.01 -5.80
N LEU A 134 9.77 1.18 -6.71
CA LEU A 134 10.29 -0.16 -6.97
C LEU A 134 11.76 -0.13 -7.42
N ASP A 135 12.15 0.79 -8.28
CA ASP A 135 13.55 0.92 -8.72
C ASP A 135 14.49 1.25 -7.56
N LYS A 136 14.08 2.14 -6.65
CA LYS A 136 14.85 2.45 -5.44
C LYS A 136 14.95 1.26 -4.49
N GLU A 137 13.90 0.48 -4.34
CA GLU A 137 13.92 -0.75 -3.55
C GLU A 137 14.91 -1.78 -4.12
N ARG A 138 15.03 -1.86 -5.46
CA ARG A 138 16.02 -2.71 -6.15
C ARG A 138 17.44 -2.20 -5.90
N GLU A 139 17.65 -0.89 -6.06
CA GLU A 139 18.96 -0.25 -5.81
C GLU A 139 19.45 -0.47 -4.37
N TRP A 140 18.56 -0.39 -3.39
CA TRP A 140 18.89 -0.59 -1.97
C TRP A 140 19.03 -2.06 -1.57
N GLY A 141 18.81 -3.00 -2.47
CA GLY A 141 18.79 -4.43 -2.16
C GLY A 141 17.69 -4.80 -1.16
N LEU A 142 16.65 -3.97 -1.01
CA LEU A 142 15.51 -4.23 -0.15
C LEU A 142 14.48 -5.16 -0.80
N LEU A 143 14.55 -5.31 -2.12
CA LEU A 143 13.90 -6.39 -2.87
C LEU A 143 14.68 -7.71 -2.70
N GLU A 144 14.89 -8.16 -1.46
CA GLU A 144 14.96 -9.59 -1.20
C GLU A 144 13.53 -10.13 -1.36
N ASP A 145 13.33 -11.18 -2.16
CA ASP A 145 12.00 -11.71 -2.49
C ASP A 145 11.13 -11.84 -1.21
N PRO A 146 10.06 -11.04 -1.04
CA PRO A 146 9.24 -11.03 0.17
C PRO A 146 8.53 -12.38 0.39
N TYR A 147 8.52 -13.25 -0.62
CA TYR A 147 8.01 -14.61 -0.51
C TYR A 147 9.02 -15.61 0.08
N THR A 148 10.27 -15.21 0.32
CA THR A 148 11.36 -16.12 0.77
C THR A 148 11.82 -15.90 2.22
N GLU A 149 11.34 -14.86 2.90
CA GLU A 149 11.89 -14.46 4.19
C GLU A 149 11.57 -15.40 5.37
N ASN A 150 12.51 -15.46 6.32
CA ASN A 150 12.34 -16.08 7.62
C ASN A 150 11.68 -15.09 8.60
N TYR A 151 10.61 -15.51 9.27
CA TYR A 151 9.81 -14.68 10.16
C TYR A 151 10.60 -14.09 11.35
N GLN A 152 10.34 -12.81 11.65
CA GLN A 152 10.65 -12.15 12.91
C GLN A 152 9.39 -11.52 13.51
N PRO A 153 9.13 -11.67 14.81
CA PRO A 153 7.92 -11.18 15.45
C PRO A 153 7.82 -9.65 15.49
N LEU A 154 6.59 -9.16 15.30
CA LEU A 154 6.20 -7.77 15.51
C LEU A 154 6.40 -7.43 16.99
N LYS A 155 7.17 -6.37 17.30
CA LYS A 155 7.39 -5.89 18.68
C LYS A 155 6.28 -4.95 19.14
#